data_AF-A0A5C8B602-F1
#
_entry.id   AF-A0A5C8B602-F1
#
_cell.length_a   1.000
_cell.length_b   1.000
_cell.length_c   1.000
_cell.angle_alpha   90.00
_cell.angle_beta   90.00
_cell.angle_gamma   90.00
#
_symmetry.space_group_name_H-M   'P 1'
#
loop_
_entity.id
_entity.type
_entity.pdbx_description
1 polymer ?
#
loop_
_entity_poly.entity_id
_entity_poly.type
_entity_poly.pdbx_seq_one_letter_code
_entity_poly.pdbx_strand_id
1 'polypeptide(L)'
;MASGISPKFFPDFYAPAMTENIRQFIVQLLLEKGPLPANTAIEEYRYLDTGHIDSLGFIKFIFRVEERFAIQFSEADIVSKEIRTVGGLVAMITGKLGP
;
A
#
# COMPACT_ATOMS: atom_id res chain seq x y z
N MET A 1 -22.76 24.12 -32.47
CA MET A 1 -21.43 24.09 -33.12
C MET A 1 -20.47 23.42 -32.17
N ALA A 2 -19.69 22.48 -32.68
CA ALA A 2 -18.86 21.53 -31.93
C ALA A 2 -17.50 22.13 -31.49
N SER A 3 -16.83 21.34 -30.62
CA SER A 3 -15.38 21.28 -30.39
C SER A 3 -14.80 22.27 -29.36
N GLY A 4 -13.96 21.89 -28.39
CA GLY A 4 -13.32 20.61 -28.12
C GLY A 4 -12.31 20.68 -26.96
N ILE A 5 -12.38 19.68 -26.07
CA ILE A 5 -11.33 18.86 -25.43
C ILE A 5 -10.06 19.54 -24.86
N SER A 6 -9.88 19.46 -23.54
CA SER A 6 -9.01 18.44 -22.88
C SER A 6 -8.93 18.67 -21.36
N PRO A 7 -9.05 17.63 -20.51
CA PRO A 7 -8.54 17.68 -19.15
C PRO A 7 -7.02 17.84 -19.22
N LYS A 8 -6.50 18.84 -18.51
CA LYS A 8 -5.06 19.16 -18.45
C LYS A 8 -4.30 17.95 -17.91
N PHE A 9 -3.25 17.57 -18.64
CA PHE A 9 -2.22 16.63 -18.21
C PHE A 9 -1.54 17.16 -16.93
N PHE A 10 -1.59 16.38 -15.84
CA PHE A 10 -0.89 16.68 -14.58
C PHE A 10 0.31 15.71 -14.45
N PRO A 11 1.55 16.16 -14.66
CA PRO A 11 2.72 15.29 -14.64
C PRO A 11 3.14 14.98 -13.20
N ASP A 12 3.48 13.70 -12.94
CA ASP A 12 4.43 13.07 -11.99
C ASP A 12 4.67 13.61 -10.55
N PHE A 13 4.16 14.78 -10.15
CA PHE A 13 4.29 15.35 -8.82
C PHE A 13 3.27 14.79 -7.81
N TYR A 14 2.21 14.11 -8.28
CA TYR A 14 1.25 13.42 -7.41
C TYR A 14 1.78 12.09 -6.88
N ALA A 15 2.61 11.39 -7.66
CA ALA A 15 3.08 10.05 -7.32
C ALA A 15 3.93 9.99 -6.02
N PRO A 16 4.86 10.94 -5.74
CA PRO A 16 5.64 10.92 -4.50
C PRO A 16 4.78 11.18 -3.26
N ALA A 17 3.86 12.16 -3.33
CA ALA A 17 2.99 12.50 -2.20
C ALA A 17 1.97 11.39 -1.89
N MET A 18 1.46 10.73 -2.93
CA MET A 18 0.56 9.58 -2.80
C MET A 18 1.30 8.36 -2.22
N THR A 19 2.48 8.05 -2.75
CA THR A 19 3.32 6.94 -2.25
C THR A 19 3.68 7.16 -0.77
N GLU A 20 3.99 8.39 -0.39
CA GLU A 20 4.20 8.77 1.01
C GLU A 20 2.95 8.54 1.86
N ASN A 21 1.76 8.93 1.38
CA ASN A 21 0.50 8.71 2.10
C ASN A 21 0.20 7.23 2.33
N ILE A 22 0.43 6.40 1.31
CA ILE A 22 0.27 4.94 1.39
C ILE A 22 1.26 4.36 2.40
N ARG A 23 2.54 4.76 2.32
CA ARG A 23 3.58 4.29 3.25
C ARG A 23 3.23 4.66 4.69
N GLN A 24 2.85 5.91 4.95
CA GLN A 24 2.48 6.37 6.29
C GLN A 24 1.28 5.59 6.85
N PHE A 25 0.26 5.35 6.02
CA PHE A 25 -0.89 4.56 6.44
C PHE A 25 -0.50 3.12 6.81
N ILE A 26 0.29 2.45 5.98
CA ILE A 26 0.79 1.08 6.26
C ILE A 26 1.61 1.05 7.55
N VAL A 27 2.53 2.00 7.72
CA VAL A 27 3.36 2.12 8.93
C VAL A 27 2.48 2.32 10.16
N GLN A 28 1.47 3.18 10.08
CA GLN A 28 0.55 3.42 11.18
C GLN A 28 -0.23 2.13 11.55
N LEU A 29 -0.73 1.40 10.55
CA LEU A 29 -1.41 0.12 10.79
C LEU A 29 -0.51 -0.92 11.47
N LEU A 30 0.78 -0.94 11.11
CA LEU A 30 1.77 -1.82 11.75
C LEU A 30 2.07 -1.37 13.18
N LEU A 31 2.23 -0.08 13.43
CA LEU A 31 2.47 0.47 14.77
C LEU A 31 1.32 0.19 15.75
N GLU A 32 0.07 0.09 15.25
CA GLU A 32 -1.07 -0.35 16.05
C GLU A 32 -0.96 -1.82 16.51
N LYS A 33 -0.14 -2.64 15.83
CA LYS A 33 0.11 -4.06 16.18
C LYS A 33 1.34 -4.24 17.05
N GLY A 34 2.31 -3.35 16.96
CA GLY A 34 3.52 -3.39 17.77
C GLY A 34 4.59 -2.42 17.27
N PRO A 35 5.69 -2.26 18.03
CA PRO A 35 6.79 -1.41 17.62
C PRO A 35 7.47 -1.94 16.35
N LEU A 36 7.84 -1.04 15.45
CA LEU A 36 8.66 -1.34 14.28
C LEU A 36 10.15 -1.34 14.65
N PRO A 37 10.99 -2.13 13.96
CA PRO A 37 12.43 -2.13 14.19
C PRO A 37 13.05 -0.77 13.83
N ALA A 38 13.89 -0.24 14.72
CA ALA A 38 14.48 1.10 14.55
C ALA A 38 15.57 1.17 13.46
N ASN A 39 16.23 0.05 13.15
CA ASN A 39 17.42 0.01 12.29
C ASN A 39 17.20 -0.80 10.99
N THR A 40 15.97 -0.87 10.50
CA THR A 40 15.63 -1.60 9.27
C THR A 40 14.99 -0.64 8.29
N ALA A 41 15.41 -0.69 7.02
CA ALA A 41 14.73 0.01 5.95
C ALA A 41 13.27 -0.45 5.93
N ILE A 42 12.34 0.48 6.15
CA ILE A 42 10.94 0.13 6.39
C ILE A 42 10.33 -0.57 5.19
N GLU A 43 10.77 -0.23 3.98
CA GLU A 43 10.36 -0.80 2.70
C GLU A 43 10.65 -2.31 2.62
N GLU A 44 11.75 -2.76 3.22
CA GLU A 44 12.17 -4.16 3.24
C GLU A 44 11.52 -4.96 4.38
N TYR A 45 10.75 -4.30 5.25
CA TYR A 45 10.21 -4.94 6.44
C TYR A 45 9.15 -5.99 6.10
N ARG A 46 9.44 -7.25 6.47
CA ARG A 46 8.63 -8.45 6.19
C ARG A 46 7.68 -8.77 7.34
N TYR A 47 6.65 -7.95 7.51
CA TYR A 47 5.76 -7.97 8.68
C TYR A 47 5.00 -9.29 8.91
N LEU A 48 4.79 -10.12 7.88
CA LEU A 48 4.23 -11.47 8.03
C LEU A 48 5.27 -12.50 8.46
N ASP A 49 6.50 -12.38 7.97
CA ASP A 49 7.56 -13.36 8.22
C ASP A 49 8.14 -13.21 9.62
N THR A 50 8.12 -11.99 10.17
CA THR A 50 8.53 -11.73 11.55
C THR A 50 7.41 -12.03 12.55
N GLY A 51 6.22 -12.44 12.10
CA GLY A 51 5.05 -12.65 12.96
C GLY A 51 4.49 -11.37 13.58
N HIS A 52 4.82 -10.19 13.06
CA HIS A 52 4.26 -8.92 13.53
C HIS A 52 2.75 -8.88 13.25
N ILE A 53 2.35 -9.39 12.09
CA ILE A 53 0.97 -9.66 11.75
C ILE A 53 0.81 -11.17 11.54
N ASP A 54 -0.17 -11.76 12.21
CA ASP A 54 -0.57 -13.15 12.03
C ASP A 54 -1.55 -13.32 10.85
N SER A 55 -1.91 -14.56 10.50
CA SER A 55 -2.75 -14.82 9.33
C SER A 55 -4.12 -14.14 9.39
N LEU A 56 -4.77 -14.12 10.57
CA LEU A 56 -6.09 -13.48 10.73
C LEU A 56 -5.97 -11.95 10.75
N GLY A 57 -4.94 -11.43 11.41
CA GLY A 57 -4.59 -10.02 11.42
C GLY A 57 -4.28 -9.50 10.02
N PHE A 58 -3.66 -10.33 9.17
CA PHE A 58 -3.37 -9.98 7.79
C PHE A 58 -4.63 -9.77 6.97
N ILE A 59 -5.62 -10.66 7.08
CA ILE A 59 -6.91 -10.47 6.39
C ILE A 59 -7.58 -9.16 6.82
N LYS A 60 -7.62 -8.86 8.13
CA LYS A 60 -8.17 -7.59 8.64
C LYS A 60 -7.35 -6.36 8.18
N PHE A 61 -6.04 -6.53 8.08
CA PHE A 61 -5.13 -5.50 7.62
C PHE A 61 -5.38 -5.16 6.16
N ILE A 62 -5.51 -6.16 5.29
CA ILE A 62 -5.85 -6.00 3.88
C ILE A 62 -7.21 -5.31 3.71
N PHE A 63 -8.24 -5.73 4.45
CA PHE A 63 -9.54 -5.06 4.39
C PHE A 63 -9.47 -3.55 4.69
N ARG A 64 -8.70 -3.14 5.70
CA ARG A 64 -8.53 -1.70 6.01
C ARG A 64 -7.79 -0.95 4.91
N VAL A 65 -6.85 -1.59 4.22
CA VAL A 65 -6.16 -1.01 3.06
C VAL A 65 -7.13 -0.83 1.90
N GLU A 66 -7.92 -1.86 1.58
CA GLU A 66 -8.94 -1.81 0.54
C GLU A 66 -9.97 -0.70 0.80
N GLU A 67 -10.50 -0.61 2.01
CA GLU A 67 -11.43 0.45 2.43
C GLU A 67 -10.80 1.84 2.30
N ARG A 68 -9.55 2.01 2.76
CA ARG A 68 -8.88 3.31 2.79
C ARG A 68 -8.57 3.87 1.40
N PHE A 69 -8.22 3.01 0.45
CA PHE A 69 -7.80 3.41 -0.89
C PHE A 69 -8.83 3.09 -1.98
N ALA A 70 -9.99 2.52 -1.61
CA ALA A 70 -11.03 2.09 -2.53
C ALA A 70 -10.51 1.16 -3.65
N ILE A 71 -9.67 0.21 -3.27
CA ILE A 71 -9.08 -0.81 -4.16
C ILE A 71 -9.53 -2.21 -3.77
N GLN A 72 -9.24 -3.20 -4.62
CA GLN A 72 -9.42 -4.62 -4.31
C GLN A 72 -8.14 -5.41 -4.60
N PHE A 73 -7.77 -6.28 -3.67
CA PHE A 73 -6.76 -7.31 -3.86
C PHE A 73 -7.42 -8.60 -4.32
N SER A 74 -6.83 -9.21 -5.35
CA SER A 74 -7.20 -10.55 -5.78
C SER A 74 -6.63 -11.61 -4.84
N GLU A 75 -7.12 -12.84 -4.93
CA GLU A 75 -6.52 -13.97 -4.20
C GLU A 75 -5.03 -14.14 -4.54
N ALA A 76 -4.67 -13.96 -5.82
CA ALA A 76 -3.29 -14.03 -6.28
C ALA A 76 -2.41 -12.94 -5.64
N ASP A 77 -2.96 -11.73 -5.45
CA ASP A 77 -2.26 -10.65 -4.77
C ASP A 77 -1.98 -11.01 -3.30
N ILE A 78 -2.97 -11.57 -2.61
CA ILE A 78 -2.90 -11.89 -1.17
C ILE A 78 -1.88 -13.00 -0.87
N VAL A 79 -1.68 -13.94 -1.80
CA VAL A 79 -0.69 -15.03 -1.65
C VAL A 79 0.68 -14.70 -2.23
N SER A 80 0.84 -13.51 -2.83
CA SER A 80 2.10 -13.07 -3.45
C SER A 80 3.23 -12.90 -2.43
N LYS A 81 4.49 -12.89 -2.90
CA LYS A 81 5.63 -12.61 -2.02
C LYS A 81 5.80 -11.12 -1.77
N GLU A 82 5.39 -10.32 -2.73
CA GLU A 82 5.47 -8.88 -2.80
C GLU A 82 4.66 -8.26 -1.66
N ILE A 83 3.41 -8.71 -1.48
CA ILE A 83 2.53 -8.20 -0.44
C ILE A 83 3.11 -8.38 0.96
N ARG A 84 4.03 -9.33 1.18
CA ARG A 84 4.63 -9.64 2.49
C ARG A 84 5.61 -8.57 2.99
N THR A 85 5.96 -7.59 2.16
CA THR A 85 6.83 -6.46 2.51
C THR A 85 6.06 -5.14 2.50
N VAL A 86 6.50 -4.15 3.27
CA VAL A 86 5.91 -2.80 3.20
C VAL A 86 6.08 -2.21 1.79
N GLY A 87 7.27 -2.26 1.22
CA GLY A 87 7.56 -1.70 -0.10
C GLY A 87 6.76 -2.37 -1.21
N GLY A 88 6.64 -3.70 -1.17
CA GLY A 88 5.83 -4.45 -2.13
C GLY A 88 4.34 -4.11 -2.01
N LEU A 89 3.79 -4.02 -0.79
CA LEU A 89 2.41 -3.59 -0.60
C LEU A 89 2.17 -2.15 -1.10
N VAL A 90 3.08 -1.21 -0.80
CA VAL A 90 3.01 0.17 -1.33
C VAL A 90 2.96 0.15 -2.86
N ALA A 91 3.86 -0.59 -3.50
CA ALA A 91 3.91 -0.70 -4.96
C ALA A 91 2.62 -1.29 -5.55
N MET A 92 2.06 -2.33 -4.91
CA MET A 92 0.80 -2.93 -5.34
C MET A 92 -0.38 -1.97 -5.25
N ILE A 93 -0.47 -1.18 -4.16
CA ILE A 93 -1.52 -0.17 -3.99
C ILE A 93 -1.36 0.93 -5.04
N THR A 94 -0.15 1.46 -5.21
CA THR A 94 0.13 2.48 -6.22
C THR A 94 -0.24 1.99 -7.62
N GLY A 95 0.11 0.74 -7.97
CA GLY A 95 -0.26 0.14 -9.26
C GLY A 95 -1.77 0.02 -9.47
N LYS A 96 -2.55 -0.19 -8.39
CA LYS A 96 -4.02 -0.26 -8.45
C LYS A 96 -4.69 1.12 -8.53
N LEU A 97 -4.07 2.17 -8.01
CA LEU A 97 -4.59 3.55 -8.09
C LEU A 97 -4.35 4.20 -9.47
N GLY A 98 -3.42 3.66 -10.25
CA GLY A 98 -3.04 4.21 -11.55
C GLY A 98 -2.11 5.44 -11.46
N PRO A 99 -1.55 5.88 -12.59
CA PRO A 99 -0.77 7.12 -12.69
C PRO A 99 -1.63 8.38 -12.56
#